data_AF-A0A7T7BJJ2-F1
#
_entry.id   AF-A0A7T7BJJ2-F1
#
_cell.length_a   1.000
_cell.length_b   1.000
_cell.length_c   1.000
_cell.angle_alpha   90.00
_cell.angle_beta   90.00
_cell.angle_gamma   90.00
#
_symmetry.space_group_name_H-M   'P 1'
#
loop_
_entity.id
_entity.type
_entity.pdbx_description
1 polymer ?
#
loop_
_entity_poly.entity_id
_entity_poly.type
_entity_poly.pdbx_seq_one_letter_code
_entity_poly.pdbx_strand_id
1 'polypeptide(L)'
;MVFLATSSPGDSGGSVKPMGSFVYAMPDRISPKSTISTTLYTSPSSIEYTARIAKILAQRFSMPVYVGCSIDPHGMGLEVAEEMEGLSKIINVIMEKWEAHKQEKSGSSR
;
A
#
# COMPACT_ATOMS: atom_id res chain seq x y z
N MET A 1 1.09 -9.08 2.40
CA MET A 1 1.88 -7.91 2.86
C MET A 1 2.38 -7.17 1.64
N VAL A 2 2.32 -5.84 1.64
CA VAL A 2 2.75 -5.00 0.51
C VAL A 2 3.83 -4.04 1.00
N PHE A 3 4.88 -3.87 0.19
CA PHE A 3 5.92 -2.87 0.43
C PHE A 3 6.04 -1.95 -0.78
N LEU A 4 6.04 -0.64 -0.54
CA LEU A 4 6.06 0.39 -1.57
C LEU A 4 7.30 1.27 -1.41
N ALA A 5 8.07 1.39 -2.49
CA ALA A 5 9.22 2.28 -2.55
C ALA A 5 9.30 2.90 -3.94
N THR A 6 9.91 4.08 -4.02
CA THR A 6 10.24 4.71 -5.29
C THR A 6 11.57 4.19 -5.80
N SER A 7 11.71 4.15 -7.13
CA SER A 7 12.98 3.94 -7.80
C SER A 7 13.30 5.18 -8.63
N SER A 8 14.54 5.64 -8.56
CA SER A 8 15.04 6.72 -9.40
C SER A 8 15.91 6.13 -10.52
N PRO A 9 15.90 6.71 -11.73
CA PRO A 9 16.85 6.32 -12.76
C PRO A 9 18.29 6.47 -12.23
N GLY A 10 19.01 5.37 -12.09
CA GLY A 10 20.35 5.32 -11.48
C GLY A 10 20.43 4.59 -10.14
N ASP A 11 19.29 4.23 -9.53
CA ASP A 11 19.28 3.27 -8.43
C ASP A 11 19.81 1.92 -8.95
N SER A 12 20.98 1.51 -8.48
CA SER A 12 21.54 0.19 -8.75
C SER A 12 20.66 -0.87 -8.08
N GLY A 13 20.59 -2.08 -8.64
CA GLY A 13 19.75 -3.19 -8.13
C GLY A 13 20.00 -3.66 -6.69
N GLY A 14 20.89 -2.98 -5.94
CA GLY A 14 21.16 -3.18 -4.51
C GLY A 14 20.96 -1.93 -3.63
N SER A 15 20.40 -0.83 -4.16
CA SER A 15 20.03 0.36 -3.39
C SER A 15 18.88 0.02 -2.44
N VAL A 16 19.18 -0.17 -1.15
CA VAL A 16 18.17 -0.49 -0.14
C VAL A 16 17.46 0.80 0.27
N LYS A 17 16.21 0.95 -0.15
CA LYS A 17 15.35 2.03 0.34
C LYS A 17 14.95 1.75 1.79
N PRO A 18 14.87 2.77 2.65
CA PRO A 18 14.41 2.59 4.02
C PRO A 18 12.99 2.01 4.03
N MET A 19 12.60 1.33 5.11
CA MET A 19 11.26 0.77 5.23
C MET A 19 10.15 1.84 5.15
N GLY A 20 10.45 3.08 5.57
CA GLY A 20 9.44 4.11 5.76
C GLY A 20 8.45 3.73 6.85
N SER A 21 7.20 4.16 6.75
CA SER A 21 6.16 3.82 7.73
C SER A 21 5.62 2.41 7.50
N PHE A 22 5.17 1.76 8.58
CA PHE A 22 4.55 0.43 8.53
C PHE A 22 3.21 0.45 9.27
N VAL A 23 2.14 0.10 8.56
CA VAL A 23 0.77 0.19 9.04
C VAL A 23 0.05 -1.14 8.84
N TYR A 24 -0.66 -1.56 9.89
CA TYR A 24 -1.65 -2.62 9.83
C TYR A 24 -3.04 -2.00 9.63
N ALA A 25 -3.87 -2.60 8.77
CA ALA A 25 -5.26 -2.21 8.61
C ALA A 25 -6.16 -3.43 8.41
N MET A 26 -7.38 -3.37 8.94
CA MET A 26 -8.38 -4.42 8.77
C MET A 26 -9.78 -3.81 8.58
N PRO A 27 -10.63 -4.41 7.73
CA PRO A 27 -12.01 -3.99 7.60
C PRO A 27 -12.75 -4.21 8.91
N ASP A 28 -13.60 -3.26 9.30
CA ASP A 28 -14.54 -3.48 10.39
C ASP A 28 -15.65 -4.44 9.93
N ARG A 29 -15.96 -5.45 10.75
CA ARG A 29 -16.97 -6.46 10.46
C ARG A 29 -18.39 -5.92 10.66
N ILE A 30 -18.54 -4.85 11.44
CA ILE A 30 -19.84 -4.24 11.77
C ILE A 30 -20.14 -3.08 10.82
N SER A 31 -19.13 -2.28 10.48
CA SER A 31 -19.24 -1.18 9.51
C SER A 31 -18.22 -1.35 8.37
N PRO A 32 -18.60 -1.98 7.24
CA PRO A 32 -17.66 -2.25 6.14
C PRO A 32 -17.01 -1.00 5.53
N LYS A 33 -17.60 0.18 5.75
CA LYS A 33 -17.05 1.49 5.33
C LYS A 33 -16.01 2.03 6.31
N SER A 34 -15.95 1.49 7.52
CA SER A 34 -14.96 1.81 8.55
C SER A 34 -13.80 0.82 8.46
N THR A 35 -12.59 1.34 8.36
CA THR A 35 -11.38 0.50 8.45
C THR A 35 -10.63 0.87 9.69
N ILE A 36 -10.32 -0.15 10.49
CA ILE A 36 -9.49 0.00 11.68
C ILE A 36 -8.03 -0.07 11.21
N SER A 37 -7.21 0.90 11.59
CA SER A 37 -5.79 0.93 11.24
C SER A 37 -4.94 1.22 12.47
N THR A 38 -3.80 0.55 12.58
CA THR A 38 -2.80 0.77 13.62
C THR A 38 -1.44 0.95 12.99
N THR A 39 -0.79 2.07 13.30
CA THR A 39 0.59 2.31 12.89
C THR A 39 1.52 1.48 13.76
N LEU A 40 2.31 0.61 13.13
CA LEU A 40 3.28 -0.26 13.80
C LEU A 40 4.68 0.38 13.84
N TYR A 41 5.01 1.14 12.79
CA TYR A 41 6.23 1.94 12.74
C TYR A 41 5.93 3.26 12.03
N THR A 42 6.42 4.35 12.60
CA THR A 42 6.13 5.71 12.11
C THR A 42 7.38 6.32 11.50
N SER A 43 7.26 6.78 10.26
CA SER A 43 8.18 7.72 9.62
C SER A 43 7.41 8.96 9.20
N PRO A 44 7.75 10.17 9.71
CA PRO A 44 6.96 11.39 9.49
C PRO A 44 6.67 11.71 8.02
N SER A 45 7.59 11.38 7.11
CA SER A 45 7.48 11.67 5.69
C SER A 45 6.51 10.78 4.90
N SER A 46 6.10 9.63 5.46
CA SER A 46 5.36 8.61 4.69
C SER A 46 4.10 8.11 5.39
N ILE A 47 3.87 8.50 6.65
CA ILE A 47 2.83 7.90 7.49
C ILE A 47 1.41 8.10 6.95
N GLU A 48 1.09 9.32 6.52
CA GLU A 48 -0.26 9.65 6.02
C GLU A 48 -0.57 8.86 4.74
N TYR A 49 0.40 8.83 3.83
CA TYR A 49 0.31 8.09 2.58
C TYR A 49 0.18 6.58 2.81
N THR A 50 1.00 6.02 3.70
CA THR A 50 0.97 4.60 4.08
C THR A 50 -0.39 4.22 4.69
N ALA A 51 -0.89 5.04 5.62
CA ALA A 51 -2.16 4.78 6.29
C ALA A 51 -3.35 4.83 5.31
N ARG A 52 -3.33 5.76 4.35
CA ARG A 52 -4.38 5.85 3.30
C ARG A 52 -4.40 4.60 2.44
N ILE A 53 -3.24 4.13 1.97
CA ILE A 53 -3.12 2.92 1.16
C ILE A 53 -3.57 1.68 1.96
N ALA A 54 -3.08 1.53 3.20
CA ALA A 54 -3.46 0.42 4.06
C ALA A 54 -4.98 0.33 4.26
N LYS A 55 -5.63 1.47 4.52
CA LYS A 55 -7.08 1.52 4.71
C LYS A 55 -7.85 1.11 3.47
N ILE A 56 -7.46 1.61 2.29
CA ILE A 56 -8.14 1.30 1.04
C ILE A 56 -7.95 -0.17 0.66
N LEU A 57 -6.73 -0.70 0.78
CA LEU A 57 -6.46 -2.11 0.48
C LEU A 57 -7.23 -3.05 1.41
N ALA A 58 -7.30 -2.75 2.72
CA ALA A 58 -8.07 -3.54 3.67
C ALA A 58 -9.56 -3.61 3.28
N GLN A 59 -10.15 -2.50 2.83
CA GLN A 59 -11.54 -2.47 2.37
C GLN A 59 -11.72 -3.28 1.08
N ARG A 60 -10.84 -3.07 0.10
CA ARG A 60 -10.95 -3.71 -1.22
C ARG A 60 -10.71 -5.22 -1.16
N PHE A 61 -9.75 -5.68 -0.35
CA PHE A 61 -9.50 -7.11 -0.18
C PHE A 61 -10.46 -7.78 0.80
N SER A 62 -11.21 -7.02 1.61
CA SER A 62 -12.04 -7.56 2.69
C SER A 62 -11.27 -8.47 3.64
N MET A 63 -9.99 -8.17 3.87
CA MET A 63 -9.11 -8.90 4.78
C MET A 63 -8.08 -7.96 5.42
N PRO A 64 -7.46 -8.36 6.54
CA PRO A 64 -6.36 -7.59 7.13
C PRO A 64 -5.14 -7.49 6.20
N VAL A 65 -4.50 -6.32 6.20
CA VAL A 65 -3.31 -6.03 5.39
C VAL A 65 -2.22 -5.38 6.23
N TYR A 66 -0.98 -5.65 5.83
CA TYR A 66 0.21 -4.95 6.30
C TYR A 66 0.80 -4.19 5.12
N VAL A 67 1.04 -2.89 5.29
CA VAL A 67 1.61 -2.01 4.27
C VAL A 67 2.82 -1.30 4.85
N GLY A 68 3.96 -1.49 4.21
CA GLY A 68 5.15 -0.65 4.40
C GLY A 68 5.30 0.30 3.23
N CYS A 69 5.64 1.55 3.46
CA CYS A 69 5.84 2.51 2.39
C CYS A 69 6.89 3.56 2.76
N SER A 70 7.87 3.72 1.87
CA SER A 70 8.95 4.71 1.98
C SER A 70 8.77 5.90 1.04
N ILE A 71 7.61 6.00 0.39
CA ILE A 71 7.29 7.09 -0.52
C ILE A 71 6.96 8.33 0.31
N ASP A 72 7.60 9.44 -0.05
CA ASP A 72 7.38 10.76 0.53
C ASP A 72 6.85 11.70 -0.57
N PRO A 73 5.50 11.81 -0.73
CA PRO A 73 4.92 12.66 -1.77
C PRO A 73 5.32 14.13 -1.62
N HIS A 74 5.43 14.61 -0.38
CA HIS A 74 5.81 15.99 -0.08
C HIS A 74 7.28 16.25 -0.39
N GLY A 75 8.17 15.34 -0.01
CA GLY A 75 9.60 15.42 -0.33
C GLY A 75 9.90 15.30 -1.82
N MET A 76 8.99 14.72 -2.60
CA MET A 76 9.06 14.68 -4.07
C MET A 76 8.47 15.93 -4.74
N GLY A 77 7.88 16.86 -3.98
CA GLY A 77 7.27 18.08 -4.51
C GLY A 77 6.04 17.83 -5.38
N LEU A 78 5.33 16.72 -5.15
CA LEU A 78 4.15 16.36 -5.94
C LEU A 78 2.95 17.23 -5.56
N GLU A 79 2.17 17.61 -6.56
CA GLU A 79 0.86 18.21 -6.36
C GLU A 79 -0.13 17.16 -5.83
N VAL A 80 -1.16 17.61 -5.10
CA VAL A 80 -2.18 16.71 -4.53
C VAL A 80 -2.85 15.85 -5.60
N ALA A 81 -3.04 16.39 -6.80
CA ALA A 81 -3.61 15.66 -7.92
C ALA A 81 -2.70 14.49 -8.36
N GLU A 82 -1.39 14.72 -8.44
CA GLU A 82 -0.41 13.71 -8.82
C GLU A 82 -0.29 12.62 -7.76
N GLU A 83 -0.32 12.99 -6.47
CA GLU A 83 -0.37 12.03 -5.37
C GLU A 83 -1.58 11.10 -5.49
N MET A 84 -2.76 11.66 -5.75
CA MET A 84 -4.01 10.92 -5.85
C MET A 84 -4.06 10.01 -7.08
N GLU A 85 -3.54 10.48 -8.21
CA GLU A 85 -3.38 9.67 -9.41
C GLU A 85 -2.43 8.49 -9.16
N GLY A 86 -1.26 8.76 -8.58
CA GLY A 86 -0.27 7.75 -8.22
C GLY A 86 -0.83 6.72 -7.26
N LEU A 87 -1.55 7.16 -6.22
CA LEU A 87 -2.21 6.29 -5.26
C LEU A 87 -3.25 5.38 -5.92
N SER A 88 -4.11 5.93 -6.78
CA SER A 88 -5.12 5.16 -7.53
C SER A 88 -4.46 4.08 -8.40
N LYS A 89 -3.41 4.46 -9.13
CA LYS A 89 -2.66 3.55 -9.99
C LYS A 89 -1.99 2.42 -9.21
N ILE A 90 -1.35 2.73 -8.09
CA ILE A 90 -0.72 1.74 -7.20
C ILE A 90 -1.77 0.74 -6.70
N ILE A 91 -2.92 1.22 -6.22
CA ILE A 91 -3.98 0.36 -5.70
C ILE A 91 -4.52 -0.57 -6.80
N ASN A 92 -4.77 -0.04 -8.00
CA ASN A 92 -5.27 -0.83 -9.12
C ASN A 92 -4.31 -1.96 -9.50
N VAL A 93 -3.01 -1.65 -9.63
CA VAL A 93 -1.98 -2.67 -9.95
C VAL A 93 -1.89 -3.75 -8.86
N ILE A 94 -1.99 -3.36 -7.58
CA ILE A 94 -1.99 -4.30 -6.47
C ILE A 94 -3.23 -5.22 -6.52
N MET A 95 -4.41 -4.65 -6.79
CA MET A 95 -5.66 -5.40 -6.92
C MET A 95 -5.62 -6.39 -8.09
N GLU A 96 -5.11 -5.97 -9.25
CA GLU A 96 -4.94 -6.84 -10.42
C GLU A 96 -4.04 -8.04 -10.11
N LYS A 97 -2.87 -7.79 -9.50
CA LYS A 97 -1.95 -8.86 -9.09
C LYS A 97 -2.57 -9.80 -8.05
N TRP A 98 -3.37 -9.28 -7.14
CA TRP A 98 -4.06 -10.07 -6.13
C TRP A 98 -5.11 -11.01 -6.75
N GLU A 99 -5.96 -10.49 -7.65
CA GLU A 99 -6.98 -11.31 -8.30
C GLU A 99 -6.37 -12.35 -9.24
N ALA A 100 -5.26 -12.03 -9.93
CA ALA A 100 -4.51 -13.01 -10.71
C ALA A 100 -3.98 -14.16 -9.81
N HIS A 101 -3.36 -13.82 -8.68
CA HIS A 101 -2.83 -14.81 -7.75
C HIS A 101 -3.92 -15.69 -7.13
N LYS A 102 -5.09 -15.12 -6.86
CA LYS A 102 -6.25 -15.84 -6.33
C LYS A 102 -6.82 -16.85 -7.34
N GLN A 103 -6.77 -16.54 -8.64
CA GLN A 103 -7.19 -17.44 -9.72
C GLN A 103 -6.21 -18.60 -9.92
N GLU A 104 -4.90 -18.36 -9.84
CA GLU A 104 -3.89 -19.43 -9.89
C GLU A 104 -4.10 -20.45 -8.76
N LYS A 105 -4.40 -19.96 -7.55
CA LYS A 105 -4.63 -20.81 -6.38
C LYS A 105 -5.93 -21.61 -6.45
N SER A 106 -6.97 -21.08 -7.08
CA SER A 106 -8.23 -21.81 -7.28
C SER A 106 -8.17 -22.81 -8.43
N GLY A 107 -7.32 -22.57 -9.44
CA GLY A 107 -7.04 -23.48 -10.55
C GLY A 107 -6.15 -24.68 -10.17
N SER A 108 -5.26 -24.53 -9.19
CA SER A 108 -4.37 -25.61 -8.72
C SER A 108 -5.04 -26.62 -7.76
N SER A 109 -6.29 -26.39 -7.36
CA SER A 109 -7.07 -27.28 -6.49
C SER A 109 -8.13 -28.10 -7.25
N ARG A 110 -7.97 -28.28 -8.57
CA ARG A 110 -8.81 -29.15 -9.40
C ARG A 110 -7.98 -30.23 -10.09
#